data_AF-A0A2T5IH84-F1
#
_entry.id   AF-A0A2T5IH84-F1
#
_cell.length_a   1.000
_cell.length_b   1.000
_cell.length_c   1.000
_cell.angle_alpha   90.00
_cell.angle_beta   90.00
_cell.angle_gamma   90.00
#
_symmetry.space_group_name_H-M   'P 1'
#
loop_
_entity.id
_entity.type
_entity.pdbx_description
1 polymer ?
#
loop_
_entity_poly.entity_id
_entity_poly.type
_entity_poly.pdbx_seq_one_letter_code
_entity_poly.pdbx_strand_id
1 'polypeptide(L)'
;MDSIWANLSTGMRRFLVLTGSLAVIVAVGLQFHVSSQGDMSGTYPKGFRGGTCTIESDSLVIGYSGYFIPTNYEIPEDATGAMSVPVLCGKIPSPGTLDVTIDLLYPESAREWPLTMRLAKMEGGVPVKTLMTVPSKTYETGIITHVLNMGETGEYRLYLSGKDGNQADFTLEIPIIVGAPWYDSIPQLWPVFLLIAGAILYRIFRKF
;
A
#
# COMPACT_ATOMS: atom_id res chain seq x y z
N MET A 1 28.43 -7.46 -35.16
CA MET A 1 28.39 -8.11 -33.83
C MET A 1 27.98 -9.58 -34.00
N ASP A 2 28.41 -10.21 -35.11
CA ASP A 2 27.72 -11.37 -35.71
C ASP A 2 28.54 -12.66 -35.67
N SER A 3 29.84 -12.55 -35.38
CA SER A 3 30.79 -13.67 -35.35
C SER A 3 30.52 -14.65 -34.20
N ILE A 4 30.11 -14.16 -33.04
CA ILE A 4 29.90 -15.00 -31.85
C ILE A 4 28.64 -15.85 -31.99
N TRP A 5 27.57 -15.28 -32.55
CA TRP A 5 26.32 -16.01 -32.79
C TRP A 5 26.48 -17.05 -33.90
N ALA A 6 27.22 -16.73 -34.97
CA ALA A 6 27.43 -17.62 -36.11
C ALA A 6 28.08 -18.97 -35.72
N ASN A 7 28.97 -18.98 -34.72
CA ASN A 7 29.69 -20.17 -34.25
C ASN A 7 28.91 -21.06 -33.26
N LEU A 8 27.73 -20.64 -32.80
CA LEU A 8 26.92 -21.41 -31.86
C LEU A 8 25.97 -22.36 -32.60
N SER A 9 25.86 -23.60 -32.13
CA SER A 9 24.91 -24.59 -32.66
C SER A 9 23.46 -24.12 -32.48
N THR A 10 22.56 -24.57 -33.37
CA THR A 10 21.15 -24.15 -33.35
C THR A 10 20.46 -24.48 -32.02
N GLY A 11 20.84 -25.59 -31.37
CA GLY A 11 20.36 -25.95 -30.03
C GLY A 11 20.84 -24.97 -28.96
N MET A 12 22.12 -24.59 -28.99
CA MET A 12 22.70 -23.64 -28.04
C MET A 12 22.11 -22.23 -28.19
N ARG A 13 21.84 -21.79 -29.43
CA ARG A 13 21.16 -20.51 -29.68
C ARG A 13 19.74 -20.51 -29.11
N ARG A 14 18.96 -21.58 -29.34
CA ARG A 14 17.60 -21.70 -28.80
C ARG A 14 17.60 -21.74 -27.27
N PHE A 15 18.54 -22.45 -26.67
CA PHE A 15 18.71 -22.48 -25.21
C PHE A 15 18.98 -21.06 -24.68
N LEU A 16 19.98 -20.35 -25.21
CA LEU A 16 20.30 -18.99 -24.76
C LEU A 16 19.13 -18.00 -24.89
N VAL A 17 18.37 -18.08 -25.98
CA VAL A 17 17.17 -17.23 -26.17
C VAL A 17 16.10 -17.56 -25.13
N LEU A 18 15.84 -18.84 -24.85
CA LEU A 18 14.85 -19.25 -23.85
C LEU A 18 15.29 -18.84 -22.44
N THR A 19 16.54 -19.11 -22.07
CA THR A 19 17.07 -18.76 -20.74
C THR A 19 17.13 -17.24 -20.56
N GLY A 20 17.51 -16.49 -21.60
CA GLY A 20 17.49 -15.03 -21.58
C GLY A 20 16.07 -14.46 -21.46
N SER A 21 15.11 -15.01 -22.19
CA SER A 21 13.69 -14.60 -22.09
C SER A 21 13.13 -14.89 -20.70
N LEU A 22 13.42 -16.06 -20.14
CA LEU A 22 13.02 -16.42 -18.79
C LEU A 22 13.66 -15.49 -17.74
N ALA A 23 14.94 -15.16 -17.88
CA ALA A 23 15.64 -14.23 -17.00
C ALA A 23 15.03 -12.82 -17.05
N VAL A 24 14.64 -12.34 -18.23
CA VAL A 24 13.93 -11.06 -18.39
C VAL A 24 12.57 -11.11 -17.71
N ILE A 25 11.79 -12.17 -17.91
CA ILE A 25 10.48 -12.34 -17.24
C ILE A 25 10.64 -12.35 -15.72
N VAL A 26 11.64 -13.05 -15.19
CA VAL A 26 11.93 -13.10 -13.76
C VAL A 26 12.38 -11.73 -13.24
N ALA A 27 13.29 -11.04 -13.95
CA ALA A 27 13.77 -9.71 -13.55
C ALA A 27 12.64 -8.67 -13.57
N VAL A 28 11.78 -8.69 -14.60
CA VAL A 28 10.57 -7.87 -14.68
C VAL A 28 9.62 -8.24 -13.55
N GLY A 29 9.36 -9.53 -13.32
CA GLY A 29 8.49 -9.98 -12.24
C GLY A 29 8.96 -9.55 -10.85
N LEU A 30 10.28 -9.60 -10.60
CA LEU A 30 10.92 -9.12 -9.38
C LEU A 30 10.82 -7.60 -9.25
N GLN A 31 11.08 -6.84 -10.32
CA GLN A 31 11.01 -5.38 -10.30
C GLN A 31 9.58 -4.86 -10.13
N PHE A 32 8.61 -5.47 -10.80
CA PHE A 32 7.20 -5.10 -10.72
C PHE A 32 6.47 -5.78 -9.56
N HIS A 33 7.17 -6.59 -8.77
CA HIS A 33 6.61 -7.20 -7.58
C HIS A 33 5.29 -7.94 -7.86
N VAL A 34 5.16 -8.56 -9.05
CA VAL A 34 3.89 -9.14 -9.54
C VAL A 34 3.42 -10.36 -8.75
N SER A 35 4.34 -11.01 -8.04
CA SER A 35 4.07 -12.06 -7.05
C SER A 35 4.01 -11.54 -5.61
N SER A 36 4.38 -10.28 -5.38
CA SER A 36 4.47 -9.66 -4.07
C SER A 36 3.60 -8.41 -3.99
N GLN A 37 2.30 -8.56 -4.21
CA GLN A 37 1.37 -7.66 -3.55
C GLN A 37 1.64 -7.72 -2.04
N GLY A 38 2.38 -6.75 -1.50
CA GLY A 38 2.55 -6.53 -0.07
C GLY A 38 3.97 -6.64 0.53
N ASP A 39 5.00 -7.18 -0.13
CA ASP A 39 6.28 -7.47 0.58
C ASP A 39 7.11 -6.25 0.99
N MET A 40 6.89 -5.08 0.38
CA MET A 40 7.69 -3.86 0.64
C MET A 40 6.92 -2.77 1.42
N SER A 41 5.64 -2.99 1.74
CA SER A 41 4.85 -2.04 2.55
C SER A 41 4.89 -2.47 4.01
N GLY A 42 5.28 -1.55 4.90
CA GLY A 42 5.20 -1.75 6.36
C GLY A 42 3.79 -2.05 6.88
N THR A 43 2.79 -1.99 6.00
CA THR A 43 1.41 -2.39 6.21
C THR A 43 0.95 -3.23 5.01
N TYR A 44 0.74 -4.52 5.22
CA TYR A 44 0.60 -5.54 4.18
C TYR A 44 -0.89 -5.89 4.00
N PRO A 45 -1.51 -5.94 2.81
CA PRO A 45 -2.83 -6.57 2.64
C PRO A 45 -2.73 -8.11 2.73
N LYS A 46 -2.81 -8.68 3.95
CA LYS A 46 -2.56 -10.13 4.17
C LYS A 46 -3.83 -10.90 3.87
N GLY A 47 -4.01 -11.33 2.62
CA GLY A 47 -4.90 -12.46 2.29
C GLY A 47 -6.41 -12.30 2.52
N PHE A 48 -6.89 -11.20 3.11
CA PHE A 48 -8.31 -10.88 3.14
C PHE A 48 -8.67 -10.13 1.85
N ARG A 49 -9.58 -10.73 1.06
CA ARG A 49 -9.99 -10.21 -0.24
C ARG A 49 -10.60 -8.81 -0.09
N GLY A 50 -9.93 -7.81 -0.68
CA GLY A 50 -10.51 -6.51 -1.00
C GLY A 50 -10.10 -5.37 -0.06
N GLY A 51 -9.17 -4.51 -0.51
CA GLY A 51 -8.96 -3.15 0.03
C GLY A 51 -8.37 -3.01 1.44
N THR A 52 -8.36 -4.06 2.27
CA THR A 52 -7.89 -4.00 3.66
C THR A 52 -6.39 -4.25 3.77
N CYS A 53 -5.67 -3.39 4.48
CA CYS A 53 -4.30 -3.61 4.90
C CYS A 53 -4.21 -4.23 6.29
N THR A 54 -3.08 -4.80 6.62
CA THR A 54 -2.83 -5.53 7.86
C THR A 54 -1.54 -5.02 8.48
N ILE A 55 -1.56 -4.85 9.79
CA ILE A 55 -0.38 -4.54 10.59
C ILE A 55 -0.38 -5.42 11.83
N GLU A 56 0.82 -5.84 12.21
CA GLU A 56 1.07 -6.78 13.30
C GLU A 56 2.04 -6.14 14.29
N SER A 57 1.69 -6.23 15.57
CA SER A 57 2.58 -5.99 16.71
C SER A 57 2.70 -7.27 17.53
N ASP A 58 3.56 -7.27 18.54
CA ASP A 58 3.77 -8.44 19.41
C ASP A 58 2.49 -8.95 20.09
N SER A 59 1.52 -8.07 20.34
CA SER A 59 0.28 -8.40 21.06
C SER A 59 -0.97 -8.40 20.18
N LEU A 60 -0.96 -7.75 19.01
CA LEU A 60 -2.16 -7.49 18.23
C LEU A 60 -1.89 -7.46 16.73
N VAL A 61 -2.72 -8.19 15.98
CA VAL A 61 -2.84 -8.10 14.52
C VAL A 61 -4.17 -7.44 14.19
N ILE A 62 -4.11 -6.37 13.40
CA ILE A 62 -5.31 -5.68 12.91
C ILE A 62 -5.35 -5.64 11.39
N GLY A 63 -6.56 -5.68 10.85
CA GLY A 63 -6.90 -5.20 9.52
C GLY A 63 -7.27 -3.72 9.60
N TYR A 64 -6.99 -2.93 8.58
CA TYR A 64 -7.46 -1.57 8.51
C TYR A 64 -7.63 -1.10 7.07
N SER A 65 -8.58 -0.21 6.86
CA SER A 65 -8.87 0.41 5.57
C SER A 65 -9.31 1.85 5.77
N GLY A 66 -9.04 2.70 4.80
CA GLY A 66 -9.42 4.10 4.81
C GLY A 66 -10.22 4.47 3.57
N TYR A 67 -11.36 5.14 3.76
CA TYR A 67 -12.11 5.79 2.71
C TYR A 67 -11.87 7.31 2.77
N PHE A 68 -11.38 7.89 1.68
CA PHE A 68 -10.96 9.29 1.63
C PHE A 68 -11.95 10.17 0.87
N ILE A 69 -12.50 11.17 1.55
CA ILE A 69 -13.32 12.22 0.93
C ILE A 69 -12.49 13.50 0.90
N PRO A 70 -12.13 14.01 -0.30
CA PRO A 70 -11.38 15.25 -0.39
C PRO A 70 -12.23 16.43 0.08
N THR A 71 -11.59 17.46 0.61
CA THR A 71 -12.28 18.65 1.18
C THR A 71 -13.16 19.36 0.15
N ASN A 72 -12.78 19.30 -1.13
CA ASN A 72 -13.50 19.89 -2.26
C ASN A 72 -14.43 18.89 -2.98
N TYR A 73 -14.82 17.80 -2.33
CA TYR A 73 -15.77 16.85 -2.90
C TYR A 73 -17.18 17.41 -2.89
N GLU A 74 -17.75 17.67 -4.07
CA GLU A 74 -19.17 17.94 -4.25
C GLU A 74 -19.89 16.63 -4.58
N ILE A 75 -20.94 16.31 -3.83
CA ILE A 75 -21.76 15.12 -4.09
C ILE A 75 -22.55 15.40 -5.37
N PRO A 76 -22.31 14.65 -6.46
CA PRO A 76 -23.04 14.85 -7.70
C PRO A 76 -24.51 14.45 -7.51
N GLU A 77 -25.43 15.17 -8.16
CA GLU A 77 -26.86 14.87 -8.12
C GLU A 77 -27.20 13.51 -8.74
N ASP A 78 -26.32 13.00 -9.61
CA ASP A 78 -26.41 11.65 -10.18
C ASP A 78 -25.37 10.70 -9.52
N ALA A 79 -25.81 9.48 -9.20
CA ALA A 79 -24.97 8.47 -8.54
C ALA A 79 -23.85 7.90 -9.42
N THR A 80 -23.92 8.07 -10.74
CA THR A 80 -22.90 7.65 -11.71
C THR A 80 -21.74 8.64 -11.83
N GLY A 81 -21.92 9.88 -11.40
CA GLY A 81 -20.88 10.92 -11.34
C GLY A 81 -20.01 10.84 -10.08
N ALA A 82 -20.38 10.01 -9.10
CA ALA A 82 -19.62 9.87 -7.86
C ALA A 82 -18.22 9.32 -8.17
N MET A 83 -17.17 10.04 -7.73
CA MET A 83 -15.80 9.60 -7.95
C MET A 83 -15.54 8.27 -7.23
N SER A 84 -14.96 7.31 -7.93
CA SER A 84 -14.46 6.08 -7.32
C SER A 84 -13.31 6.41 -6.38
N VAL A 85 -13.60 6.42 -5.08
CA VAL A 85 -12.58 6.64 -4.05
C VAL A 85 -11.87 5.30 -3.79
N PRO A 86 -10.55 5.22 -3.99
CA PRO A 86 -9.80 4.02 -3.69
C PRO A 86 -9.79 3.76 -2.18
N VAL A 87 -9.75 2.49 -1.78
CA VAL A 87 -9.45 2.12 -0.39
C VAL A 87 -7.96 2.33 -0.14
N LEU A 88 -7.62 3.10 0.89
CA LEU A 88 -6.27 3.55 1.15
C LEU A 88 -5.71 2.95 2.44
N CYS A 89 -4.50 2.41 2.36
CA CYS A 89 -3.78 1.82 3.48
C CYS A 89 -2.87 2.81 4.22
N GLY A 90 -3.18 4.11 4.14
CA GLY A 90 -2.42 5.16 4.84
C GLY A 90 -1.72 6.15 3.93
N LYS A 91 -1.60 5.92 2.61
CA LYS A 91 -1.21 6.97 1.65
C LYS A 91 -2.44 7.73 1.19
N ILE A 92 -2.61 8.95 1.66
CA ILE A 92 -3.74 9.82 1.34
C ILE A 92 -3.28 10.88 0.34
N PRO A 93 -3.97 11.06 -0.80
CA PRO A 93 -3.48 11.92 -1.88
C PRO A 93 -3.50 13.42 -1.52
N SER A 94 -4.41 13.86 -0.65
CA SER A 94 -4.55 15.27 -0.28
C SER A 94 -5.25 15.44 1.08
N PRO A 95 -5.24 16.64 1.67
CA PRO A 95 -6.02 16.95 2.88
C PRO A 95 -7.54 16.76 2.69
N GLY A 96 -8.20 16.25 3.74
CA GLY A 96 -9.64 15.97 3.72
C GLY A 96 -10.08 15.06 4.86
N THR A 97 -11.24 14.43 4.66
CA THR A 97 -11.82 13.49 5.62
C THR A 97 -11.41 12.07 5.28
N LEU A 98 -10.92 11.35 6.28
CA LEU A 98 -10.54 9.95 6.18
C LEU A 98 -11.41 9.14 7.14
N ASP A 99 -12.33 8.33 6.61
CA ASP A 99 -13.07 7.35 7.40
C ASP A 99 -12.23 6.07 7.49
N VAL A 100 -11.73 5.78 8.69
CA VAL A 100 -10.90 4.61 8.95
C VAL A 100 -11.75 3.53 9.60
N THR A 101 -11.66 2.32 9.05
CA THR A 101 -12.15 1.09 9.68
C THR A 101 -10.96 0.24 10.10
N ILE A 102 -10.98 -0.26 11.35
CA ILE A 102 -9.97 -1.16 11.91
C ILE A 102 -10.67 -2.42 12.39
N ASP A 103 -10.21 -3.57 11.92
CA ASP A 103 -10.67 -4.90 12.30
C ASP A 103 -9.66 -5.54 13.25
N LEU A 104 -10.10 -5.94 14.44
CA LEU A 104 -9.31 -6.68 15.43
C LEU A 104 -9.26 -8.15 15.02
N LEU A 105 -8.15 -8.57 14.37
CA LEU A 105 -8.05 -9.89 13.74
C LEU A 105 -7.55 -10.96 14.70
N TYR A 106 -6.47 -10.69 15.43
CA TYR A 106 -5.87 -11.67 16.34
C TYR A 106 -5.11 -10.99 17.49
N PRO A 107 -5.19 -11.50 18.73
CA PRO A 107 -6.04 -12.61 19.16
C PRO A 107 -7.52 -12.20 19.21
N GLU A 108 -8.44 -13.17 19.16
CA GLU A 108 -9.88 -12.90 19.24
C GLU A 108 -10.26 -12.18 20.55
N SER A 109 -9.52 -12.47 21.63
CA SER A 109 -9.69 -11.83 22.94
C SER A 109 -9.41 -10.31 22.92
N ALA A 110 -8.75 -9.79 21.88
CA ALA A 110 -8.50 -8.35 21.74
C ALA A 110 -9.77 -7.51 21.68
N ARG A 111 -10.92 -8.11 21.33
CA ARG A 111 -12.23 -7.46 21.28
C ARG A 111 -12.73 -7.04 22.67
N GLU A 112 -12.27 -7.74 23.70
CA GLU A 112 -12.61 -7.49 25.11
C GLU A 112 -11.58 -6.60 25.81
N TRP A 113 -10.46 -6.28 25.15
CA TRP A 113 -9.45 -5.40 25.73
C TRP A 113 -9.92 -3.95 25.72
N PRO A 114 -9.73 -3.19 26.80
CA PRO A 114 -9.98 -1.75 26.79
C PRO A 114 -8.91 -1.04 25.94
N LEU A 115 -9.32 -0.52 24.78
CA LEU A 115 -8.42 0.12 23.80
C LEU A 115 -8.63 1.63 23.76
N THR A 116 -7.52 2.37 23.86
CA THR A 116 -7.45 3.82 23.63
C THR A 116 -6.95 4.08 22.23
N MET A 117 -7.56 5.05 21.54
CA MET A 117 -7.13 5.46 20.21
C MET A 117 -6.65 6.91 20.24
N ARG A 118 -5.54 7.22 19.56
CA ARG A 118 -4.99 8.58 19.50
C ARG A 118 -4.43 8.87 18.13
N LEU A 119 -4.80 10.01 17.54
CA LEU A 119 -4.20 10.52 16.31
C LEU A 119 -3.20 11.64 16.65
N ALA A 120 -1.98 11.55 16.13
CA ALA A 120 -0.99 12.62 16.24
C ALA A 120 -0.38 12.97 14.88
N LYS A 121 -0.06 14.26 14.70
CA LYS A 121 0.79 14.77 13.63
C LYS A 121 2.26 14.58 14.02
N MET A 122 3.05 14.15 13.06
CA MET A 122 4.47 13.86 13.21
C MET A 122 5.31 14.91 12.48
N GLU A 123 6.44 15.29 13.07
CA GLU A 123 7.50 16.05 12.40
C GLU A 123 8.85 15.46 12.82
N GLY A 124 9.71 15.12 11.86
CA GLY A 124 11.01 14.50 12.16
C GLY A 124 10.91 13.17 12.94
N GLY A 125 9.82 12.42 12.75
CA GLY A 125 9.58 11.14 13.44
C GLY A 125 9.06 11.25 14.88
N VAL A 126 8.88 12.47 15.41
CA VAL A 126 8.33 12.71 16.76
C VAL A 126 6.92 13.30 16.69
N PRO A 127 6.02 12.94 17.62
CA PRO A 127 4.68 13.49 17.66
C PRO A 127 4.72 14.93 18.17
N VAL A 128 4.33 15.89 17.32
CA VAL A 128 4.33 17.33 17.67
C VAL A 128 2.97 17.83 18.13
N LYS A 129 1.89 17.19 17.68
CA LYS A 129 0.52 17.62 17.99
C LYS A 129 -0.44 16.45 18.03
N THR A 130 -1.12 16.25 19.15
CA THR A 130 -2.25 15.32 19.24
C THR A 130 -3.49 16.00 18.67
N LEU A 131 -4.14 15.33 17.70
CA LEU A 131 -5.31 15.84 17.00
C LEU A 131 -6.61 15.26 17.54
N MET A 132 -6.57 14.02 18.02
CA MET A 132 -7.74 13.32 18.54
C MET A 132 -7.30 12.25 19.53
N THR A 133 -8.12 12.05 20.57
CA THR A 133 -7.99 10.93 21.51
C THR A 133 -9.39 10.39 21.79
N VAL A 134 -9.59 9.10 21.58
CA VAL A 134 -10.78 8.36 22.04
C VAL A 134 -10.38 7.63 23.31
N PRO A 135 -11.13 7.82 24.42
CA PRO A 135 -10.84 7.16 25.67
C PRO A 135 -10.98 5.64 25.57
N SER A 136 -10.38 4.95 26.53
CA SER A 136 -10.39 3.49 26.60
C SER A 136 -11.81 2.92 26.59
N LYS A 137 -12.10 2.04 25.63
CA LYS A 137 -13.34 1.27 25.55
C LYS A 137 -13.11 -0.07 24.87
N THR A 138 -14.02 -1.02 25.10
CA THR A 138 -14.02 -2.33 24.44
C THR A 138 -14.75 -2.25 23.09
N TYR A 139 -14.41 -3.17 22.20
CA TYR A 139 -14.99 -3.25 20.85
C TYR A 139 -15.38 -4.70 20.57
N GLU A 140 -16.50 -5.13 21.16
CA GLU A 140 -16.96 -6.53 21.15
C GLU A 140 -17.18 -7.09 19.75
N THR A 141 -17.58 -6.25 18.79
CA THR A 141 -17.75 -6.63 17.38
C THR A 141 -16.42 -6.92 16.67
N GLY A 142 -15.31 -6.47 17.26
CA GLY A 142 -13.99 -6.48 16.64
C GLY A 142 -13.79 -5.44 15.55
N ILE A 143 -14.68 -4.46 15.42
CA ILE A 143 -14.60 -3.43 14.38
C ILE A 143 -14.62 -2.05 15.04
N ILE A 144 -13.67 -1.20 14.65
CA ILE A 144 -13.56 0.20 15.06
C ILE A 144 -13.71 1.07 13.81
N THR A 145 -14.71 1.94 13.79
CA THR A 145 -14.87 2.93 12.71
C THR A 145 -14.73 4.33 13.27
N HIS A 146 -13.93 5.17 12.60
CA HIS A 146 -13.72 6.54 13.04
C HIS A 146 -13.37 7.49 11.90
N VAL A 147 -14.00 8.66 11.94
CA VAL A 147 -13.78 9.73 10.97
C VAL A 147 -12.65 10.62 11.46
N LEU A 148 -11.58 10.71 10.66
CA LEU A 148 -10.39 11.51 10.91
C LEU A 148 -10.38 12.73 10.01
N ASN A 149 -10.08 13.90 10.57
CA ASN A 149 -9.91 15.13 9.79
C ASN A 149 -8.41 15.42 9.59
N MET A 150 -7.97 15.29 8.33
CA MET A 150 -6.59 15.51 7.91
C MET A 150 -6.46 16.88 7.25
N GLY A 151 -6.26 17.92 8.08
CA GLY A 151 -6.27 19.31 7.60
C GLY A 151 -5.03 19.74 6.80
N GLU A 152 -3.90 19.07 6.97
CA GLU A 152 -2.62 19.47 6.37
C GLU A 152 -1.89 18.27 5.75
N THR A 153 -1.08 18.53 4.72
CA THR A 153 -0.09 17.57 4.20
C THR A 153 0.95 17.25 5.27
N GLY A 154 1.36 15.98 5.37
CA GLY A 154 2.37 15.56 6.33
C GLY A 154 2.21 14.12 6.80
N GLU A 155 3.02 13.78 7.79
CA GLU A 155 3.02 12.47 8.43
C GLU A 155 2.15 12.49 9.70
N TYR A 156 1.39 11.43 9.88
CA TYR A 156 0.50 11.21 11.01
C TYR A 156 0.65 9.77 11.49
N ARG A 157 0.36 9.55 12.77
CA ARG A 157 0.26 8.20 13.35
C ARG A 157 -1.04 8.08 14.11
N LEU A 158 -1.79 7.03 13.77
CA LEU A 158 -2.94 6.58 14.53
C LEU A 158 -2.50 5.46 15.47
N TYR A 159 -2.53 5.74 16.76
CA TYR A 159 -2.13 4.83 17.82
C TYR A 159 -3.34 4.09 18.35
N LEU A 160 -3.19 2.79 18.55
CA LEU A 160 -4.10 1.94 19.30
C LEU A 160 -3.31 1.34 20.47
N SER A 161 -3.69 1.68 21.70
CA SER A 161 -2.96 1.26 22.89
C SER A 161 -3.90 0.69 23.95
N GLY A 162 -3.39 -0.22 24.75
CA GLY A 162 -4.16 -0.90 25.77
C GLY A 162 -3.31 -1.89 26.53
N LYS A 163 -3.97 -2.80 27.23
CA LYS A 163 -3.34 -3.93 27.90
C LYS A 163 -3.74 -5.23 27.19
N ASP A 164 -2.77 -6.09 26.96
CA ASP A 164 -3.01 -7.40 26.35
C ASP A 164 -3.54 -8.42 27.38
N GLY A 165 -3.73 -9.67 26.94
CA GLY A 165 -4.21 -10.76 27.80
C GLY A 165 -3.31 -11.07 29.01
N ASN A 166 -2.03 -10.68 28.96
CA ASN A 166 -1.08 -10.82 30.06
C ASN A 166 -0.99 -9.56 30.93
N GLN A 167 -1.88 -8.58 30.70
CA GLN A 167 -1.87 -7.25 31.28
C GLN A 167 -0.62 -6.42 30.96
N ALA A 168 0.13 -6.79 29.93
CA ALA A 168 1.26 -5.99 29.45
C ALA A 168 0.73 -4.82 28.60
N ASP A 169 1.30 -3.63 28.82
CA ASP A 169 0.96 -2.47 28.02
C ASP A 169 1.51 -2.64 26.60
N PHE A 170 0.67 -2.38 25.60
CA PHE A 170 1.07 -2.39 24.19
C PHE A 170 0.64 -1.11 23.48
N THR A 171 1.32 -0.80 22.39
CA THR A 171 0.94 0.29 21.47
C THR A 171 1.21 -0.17 20.05
N LEU A 172 0.16 -0.13 19.23
CA LEU A 172 0.22 -0.38 17.79
C LEU A 172 0.11 0.95 17.06
N GLU A 173 0.95 1.15 16.04
CA GLU A 173 1.04 2.41 15.29
C GLU A 173 0.67 2.20 13.82
N ILE A 174 -0.40 2.86 13.36
CA ILE A 174 -0.79 2.87 11.95
C ILE A 174 -0.24 4.17 11.32
N PRO A 175 0.72 4.08 10.37
CA PRO A 175 1.27 5.24 9.69
C PRO A 175 0.29 5.78 8.64
N ILE A 176 0.08 7.10 8.64
CA ILE A 176 -0.74 7.79 7.65
C ILE A 176 0.07 8.96 7.07
N ILE A 177 0.23 9.00 5.76
CA ILE A 177 0.95 10.03 5.01
C ILE A 177 -0.06 10.74 4.12
N VAL A 178 -0.23 12.05 4.33
CA VAL A 178 -1.15 12.90 3.56
C VAL A 178 -0.35 13.73 2.57
N GLY A 179 -0.84 13.81 1.33
CA GLY A 179 -0.17 14.50 0.21
C GLY A 179 0.86 13.64 -0.52
N ALA A 180 0.77 12.31 -0.39
CA ALA A 180 1.65 11.40 -1.12
C ALA A 180 1.19 11.29 -2.59
N PRO A 181 2.10 11.33 -3.58
CA PRO A 181 1.74 11.05 -4.96
C PRO A 181 1.17 9.62 -5.06
N TRP A 182 -0.06 9.50 -5.57
CA TRP A 182 -0.76 8.21 -5.72
C TRP A 182 -0.24 7.37 -6.91
N TYR A 183 0.70 7.92 -7.67
CA TYR A 183 1.34 7.25 -8.79
C TYR A 183 2.71 6.72 -8.35
N ASP A 184 2.88 5.40 -8.43
CA ASP A 184 4.22 4.81 -8.41
C ASP A 184 5.04 5.42 -9.54
N SER A 185 6.25 5.82 -9.17
CA SER A 185 7.18 6.61 -9.95
C SER A 185 7.27 6.18 -11.44
N ILE A 186 7.52 7.15 -12.32
CA ILE A 186 7.78 7.02 -13.77
C ILE A 186 8.71 5.84 -14.20
N PRO A 187 9.65 5.30 -13.38
CA PRO A 187 10.39 4.09 -13.73
C PRO A 187 9.53 2.86 -14.08
N GLN A 188 8.25 2.79 -13.68
CA GLN A 188 7.32 1.69 -13.97
C GLN A 188 7.07 1.48 -15.49
N LEU A 189 7.29 2.50 -16.33
CA LEU A 189 6.95 2.47 -17.76
C LEU A 189 8.10 2.04 -18.68
N TRP A 190 9.29 1.75 -18.14
CA TRP A 190 10.46 1.32 -18.92
C TRP A 190 10.23 0.11 -19.85
N PRO A 191 9.38 -0.89 -19.57
CA PRO A 191 9.18 -2.01 -20.49
C PRO A 191 8.46 -1.56 -21.75
N VAL A 192 7.55 -0.58 -21.62
CA VAL A 192 6.86 0.05 -22.76
C VAL A 192 7.88 0.82 -23.61
N PHE A 193 8.78 1.57 -22.97
CA PHE A 193 9.87 2.25 -23.68
C PHE A 193 10.81 1.27 -24.41
N LEU A 194 11.13 0.11 -23.81
CA LEU A 194 11.91 -0.94 -24.48
C LEU A 194 11.18 -1.56 -25.67
N LEU A 195 9.87 -1.81 -25.56
CA LEU A 195 9.07 -2.32 -26.67
C LEU A 195 9.02 -1.31 -27.82
N ILE A 196 8.85 -0.02 -27.51
CA ILE A 196 8.87 1.05 -28.51
C ILE A 196 10.25 1.14 -29.17
N ALA A 197 11.34 1.14 -28.39
CA ALA A 197 12.70 1.18 -28.92
C ALA A 197 13.03 -0.05 -29.79
N GLY A 198 12.62 -1.25 -29.36
CA GLY A 198 12.76 -2.48 -30.13
C GLY A 198 11.98 -2.46 -31.44
N ALA A 199 10.75 -1.94 -31.44
CA ALA A 199 9.94 -1.77 -32.65
C ALA A 199 10.56 -0.77 -33.63
N ILE A 200 11.13 0.33 -33.13
CA ILE A 200 11.85 1.33 -33.94
C ILE A 200 13.10 0.71 -34.57
N LEU A 201 13.93 0.02 -33.77
CA LEU A 201 15.13 -0.66 -34.26
C LEU A 201 14.79 -1.73 -35.30
N TYR A 202 13.78 -2.56 -35.06
CA TYR A 202 13.32 -3.57 -36.04
C TYR A 202 12.88 -2.92 -37.36
N ARG A 203 12.16 -1.78 -37.32
CA ARG A 203 11.76 -1.05 -38.53
C ARG A 203 12.95 -0.46 -39.28
N ILE A 204 13.97 0.03 -38.57
CA ILE A 204 15.19 0.59 -39.18
C ILE A 204 16.01 -0.53 -39.82
N PHE A 205 16.22 -1.66 -39.13
CA PHE A 205 16.97 -2.80 -39.65
C PHE A 205 16.25 -3.60 -40.74
N ARG A 206 14.92 -3.52 -40.84
CA ARG A 206 14.16 -4.10 -41.95
C ARG A 206 14.18 -3.23 -43.22
N LYS A 207 14.53 -1.94 -43.10
CA LYS A 207 14.65 -1.00 -44.22
C LYS A 207 16.04 -0.99 -44.88
N PHE A 208 17.03 -1.62 -44.25
CA PHE A 208 18.35 -1.93 -44.82
C PHE A 208 18.42 -3.42 -45.18
#